data_AF-A0A171KUC1-F1
#
_entry.id   AF-A0A171KUC1-F1
#
_cell.length_a   1.000
_cell.length_b   1.000
_cell.length_c   1.000
_cell.angle_alpha   90.00
_cell.angle_beta   90.00
_cell.angle_gamma   90.00
#
_symmetry.space_group_name_H-M   'P 1'
#
loop_
_entity.id
_entity.type
_entity.pdbx_description
1 polymer ?
#
loop_
_entity_poly.entity_id
_entity_poly.type
_entity_poly.pdbx_seq_one_letter_code
_entity_poly.pdbx_strand_id
1 'polypeptide(L)'
;MPQIQRKTHRACEALSTAAAAYPEAWKKAELFRSINGQPGKPHWQDWCYLPLGGWYAIVARAKHGGKEIHNLASLLDVSRLAALGAWRMTQGIYRFQPGLLASLQQAPASLEVSCEALFTLPEWGVYIETPELDQGLHGVWAHLEHDINNGALELRLLLDEDTGLTPLVVDLGVPTLAAAVQGAIEESERESQANQAGMDEADATRGAEQTARVLPVVAALLLHLCSADAVFLRKGEPARPANPVPRKTKQGARLFPAAGPTDWEVGARG
;
A
#
# COMPACT_ATOMS: atom_id res chain seq x y z
N MET A 1 6.89 21.26 -34.09
CA MET A 1 5.86 20.41 -33.46
C MET A 1 6.15 20.36 -31.97
N PRO A 2 5.27 20.86 -31.09
CA PRO A 2 5.50 20.77 -29.66
C PRO A 2 5.36 19.31 -29.24
N GLN A 3 6.44 18.74 -28.73
CA GLN A 3 6.49 17.41 -28.15
C GLN A 3 5.67 17.47 -26.86
N ILE A 4 4.45 16.94 -26.88
CA ILE A 4 3.62 16.77 -25.68
C ILE A 4 4.42 15.86 -24.75
N GLN A 5 5.08 16.45 -23.74
CA GLN A 5 5.68 15.68 -22.67
C GLN A 5 4.54 14.94 -21.99
N ARG A 6 4.51 13.62 -22.18
CA ARG A 6 3.57 12.74 -21.50
C ARG A 6 3.88 12.87 -20.00
N LYS A 7 3.00 13.53 -19.25
CA LYS A 7 3.18 13.65 -17.79
C LYS A 7 3.28 12.25 -17.20
N THR A 8 4.31 12.03 -16.40
CA THR A 8 4.49 10.77 -15.66
C THR A 8 3.38 10.66 -14.63
N HIS A 9 2.90 9.44 -14.39
CA HIS A 9 1.85 9.22 -13.39
C HIS A 9 2.38 9.53 -11.97
N ARG A 10 1.58 10.20 -11.11
CA ARG A 10 1.98 10.60 -9.74
C ARG A 10 2.60 9.45 -8.94
N ALA A 11 1.98 8.27 -9.03
CA ALA A 11 2.52 7.10 -8.34
C ALA A 11 3.96 6.72 -8.76
N CYS A 12 4.29 6.90 -10.04
CA CYS A 12 5.65 6.68 -10.57
C CYS A 12 6.61 7.79 -10.13
N GLU A 13 6.12 9.02 -10.00
CA GLU A 13 6.90 10.16 -9.48
C GLU A 13 7.25 9.95 -8.00
N ALA A 14 6.31 9.46 -7.19
CA ALA A 14 6.53 9.10 -5.79
C ALA A 14 7.60 8.01 -5.65
N LEU A 15 7.53 6.94 -6.46
CA LEU A 15 8.56 5.90 -6.50
C LEU A 15 9.93 6.46 -6.91
N SER A 16 9.98 7.31 -7.93
CA SER A 16 11.23 7.94 -8.40
C SER A 16 11.85 8.84 -7.33
N THR A 17 11.03 9.61 -6.64
CA THR A 17 11.44 10.48 -5.52
C THR A 17 11.99 9.66 -4.36
N ALA A 18 11.32 8.57 -3.99
CA ALA A 18 11.79 7.66 -2.94
C ALA A 18 13.11 6.97 -3.32
N ALA A 19 13.25 6.53 -4.57
CA ALA A 19 14.47 5.92 -5.07
C ALA A 19 15.65 6.91 -5.07
N ALA A 20 15.42 8.18 -5.41
CA ALA A 20 16.44 9.22 -5.35
C ALA A 20 16.85 9.52 -3.89
N ALA A 21 15.88 9.57 -2.97
CA ALA A 21 16.14 9.80 -1.55
C ALA A 21 16.86 8.62 -0.86
N TYR A 22 16.66 7.39 -1.36
CA TYR A 22 17.25 6.16 -0.82
C TYR A 22 17.82 5.23 -1.91
N PRO A 23 18.99 5.58 -2.51
CA PRO A 23 19.51 4.86 -3.68
C PRO A 23 19.77 3.36 -3.49
N GLU A 24 20.09 2.93 -2.26
CA GLU A 24 20.36 1.52 -1.94
C GLU A 24 19.14 0.76 -1.39
N ALA A 25 17.95 1.40 -1.26
CA ALA A 25 16.79 0.80 -0.62
C ALA A 25 16.37 -0.52 -1.28
N TRP A 26 16.20 -0.51 -2.61
CA TRP A 26 15.68 -1.67 -3.34
C TRP A 26 16.64 -2.87 -3.29
N LYS A 27 17.94 -2.60 -3.42
CA LYS A 27 18.98 -3.62 -3.32
C LYS A 27 19.02 -4.25 -1.92
N LYS A 28 18.86 -3.44 -0.87
CA LYS A 28 18.78 -3.94 0.51
C LYS A 28 17.49 -4.71 0.77
N ALA A 29 16.36 -4.26 0.23
CA ALA A 29 15.09 -4.96 0.34
C ALA A 29 15.15 -6.36 -0.29
N GLU A 30 15.75 -6.49 -1.48
CA GLU A 30 15.98 -7.80 -2.11
C GLU A 30 16.92 -8.68 -1.28
N LEU A 31 17.97 -8.10 -0.67
CA LEU A 31 18.85 -8.83 0.23
C LEU A 31 18.10 -9.39 1.44
N PHE A 32 17.27 -8.57 2.09
CA PHE A 32 16.47 -9.00 3.23
C PHE A 32 15.43 -10.04 2.82
N ARG A 33 14.75 -9.87 1.68
CA ARG A 33 13.83 -10.90 1.17
C ARG A 33 14.52 -12.21 0.84
N SER A 34 15.74 -12.17 0.33
CA SER A 34 16.45 -13.40 -0.05
C SER A 34 16.69 -14.35 1.13
N ILE A 35 16.67 -13.85 2.37
CA ILE A 35 16.88 -14.65 3.58
C ILE A 35 15.57 -15.15 4.22
N ASN A 36 14.39 -14.74 3.72
CA ASN A 36 13.10 -15.17 4.28
C ASN A 36 13.00 -16.71 4.30
N GLY A 37 12.68 -17.28 5.46
CA GLY A 37 12.46 -18.73 5.62
C GLY A 37 13.71 -19.60 5.50
N GLN A 38 14.91 -19.02 5.36
CA GLN A 38 16.15 -19.80 5.42
C GLN A 38 16.41 -20.31 6.86
N PRO A 39 17.12 -21.44 7.03
CA PRO A 39 17.43 -21.97 8.37
C PRO A 39 18.09 -20.92 9.29
N GLY A 40 17.48 -20.69 10.46
CA GLY A 40 17.96 -19.71 11.45
C GLY A 40 17.76 -18.25 11.05
N LYS A 41 16.92 -17.96 10.04
CA LYS A 41 16.53 -16.61 9.62
C LYS A 41 15.06 -16.33 9.93
N PRO A 42 14.64 -15.06 9.95
CA PRO A 42 13.22 -14.72 10.10
C PRO A 42 12.36 -15.35 9.01
N HIS A 43 11.10 -15.59 9.34
CA HIS A 43 10.10 -16.09 8.42
C HIS A 43 8.86 -15.19 8.49
N TRP A 44 8.39 -14.73 7.33
CA TRP A 44 7.11 -14.04 7.17
C TRP A 44 6.33 -14.61 5.99
N GLN A 45 5.05 -14.25 5.89
CA GLN A 45 4.15 -14.84 4.92
C GLN A 45 4.44 -14.34 3.51
N ASP A 46 4.19 -15.18 2.50
CA ASP A 46 4.49 -14.87 1.10
C ASP A 46 3.71 -13.68 0.55
N TRP A 47 2.53 -13.36 1.11
CA TRP A 47 1.76 -12.18 0.76
C TRP A 47 2.38 -10.87 1.28
N CYS A 48 3.33 -10.93 2.22
CA CYS A 48 4.09 -9.78 2.69
C CYS A 48 5.40 -9.68 1.88
N TYR A 49 5.58 -8.57 1.15
CA TYR A 49 6.82 -8.35 0.40
C TYR A 49 8.02 -8.15 1.33
N LEU A 50 7.97 -7.28 2.31
CA LEU A 50 9.06 -7.18 3.27
C LEU A 50 8.49 -6.57 4.53
N PRO A 51 8.63 -7.22 5.69
CA PRO A 51 8.17 -6.68 6.95
C PRO A 51 8.71 -5.27 7.19
N LEU A 52 7.92 -4.43 7.86
CA LEU A 52 8.22 -3.04 8.16
C LEU A 52 9.56 -2.89 8.87
N GLY A 53 9.94 -3.85 9.72
CA GLY A 53 11.26 -3.88 10.38
C GLY A 53 12.44 -3.88 9.38
N GLY A 54 12.28 -4.51 8.21
CA GLY A 54 13.27 -4.46 7.13
C GLY A 54 13.39 -3.05 6.51
N TRP A 55 12.25 -2.38 6.30
CA TRP A 55 12.22 -1.00 5.80
C TRP A 55 12.77 -0.01 6.83
N TYR A 56 12.45 -0.22 8.11
CA TYR A 56 13.01 0.53 9.22
C TYR A 56 14.53 0.42 9.23
N ALA A 57 15.09 -0.78 9.12
CA ALA A 57 16.53 -1.00 9.07
C ALA A 57 17.19 -0.31 7.86
N ILE A 58 16.51 -0.24 6.71
CA ILE A 58 16.98 0.51 5.53
C ILE A 58 17.06 2.01 5.83
N VAL A 59 16.00 2.61 6.37
CA VAL A 59 15.96 4.04 6.69
C VAL A 59 16.96 4.39 7.80
N ALA A 60 16.95 3.62 8.89
CA ALA A 60 17.88 3.75 10.00
C ALA A 60 19.33 3.72 9.52
N ARG A 61 19.68 2.77 8.64
CA ARG A 61 21.04 2.69 8.08
C ARG A 61 21.38 3.89 7.19
N ALA A 62 20.45 4.35 6.36
CA ALA A 62 20.70 5.41 5.39
C ALA A 62 20.83 6.80 6.02
N LYS A 63 20.02 7.11 7.05
CA LYS A 63 19.93 8.46 7.64
C LYS A 63 20.40 8.54 9.09
N HIS A 64 20.48 7.43 9.80
CA HIS A 64 20.75 7.38 11.25
C HIS A 64 21.96 6.50 11.61
N GLY A 65 22.78 6.11 10.62
CA GLY A 65 23.97 5.26 10.83
C GLY A 65 23.65 3.83 11.28
N GLY A 66 22.37 3.43 11.27
CA GLY A 66 21.88 2.15 11.79
C GLY A 66 21.37 2.21 13.23
N LYS A 67 21.23 3.42 13.80
CA LYS A 67 20.65 3.64 15.13
C LYS A 67 19.14 3.85 15.04
N GLU A 68 18.49 3.91 16.20
CA GLU A 68 17.07 4.20 16.32
C GLU A 68 16.68 5.52 15.65
N ILE A 69 15.50 5.51 15.05
CA ILE A 69 14.88 6.66 14.40
C ILE A 69 14.03 7.39 15.42
N HIS A 70 14.36 8.65 15.70
CA HIS A 70 13.61 9.49 16.66
C HIS A 70 12.85 10.66 16.03
N ASN A 71 12.98 10.88 14.72
CA ASN A 71 12.28 11.98 14.03
C ASN A 71 11.14 11.45 13.17
N LEU A 72 10.02 12.18 13.19
CA LEU A 72 8.81 11.83 12.46
C LEU A 72 9.04 11.66 10.96
N ALA A 73 9.78 12.57 10.31
CA ALA A 73 10.03 12.51 8.87
C ALA A 73 10.66 11.19 8.41
N SER A 74 11.61 10.65 9.20
CA SER A 74 12.22 9.36 8.90
C SER A 74 11.30 8.18 9.22
N LEU A 75 10.42 8.29 10.22
CA LEU A 75 9.39 7.27 10.46
C LEU A 75 8.37 7.22 9.32
N LEU A 76 7.93 8.38 8.82
CA LEU A 76 7.07 8.47 7.63
C LEU A 76 7.75 7.90 6.37
N ASP A 77 9.08 8.10 6.24
CA ASP A 77 9.85 7.49 5.16
C ASP A 77 9.86 5.95 5.23
N VAL A 78 9.74 5.33 6.42
CA VAL A 78 9.62 3.87 6.55
C VAL A 78 8.33 3.39 5.90
N SER A 79 7.18 3.98 6.25
CA SER A 79 5.88 3.65 5.65
C SER A 79 5.88 3.91 4.15
N ARG A 80 6.45 5.04 3.71
CA ARG A 80 6.58 5.37 2.28
C ARG A 80 7.39 4.32 1.52
N LEU A 81 8.55 3.92 2.05
CA LEU A 81 9.38 2.91 1.39
C LEU A 81 8.73 1.52 1.41
N ALA A 82 7.97 1.18 2.45
CA ALA A 82 7.26 -0.09 2.52
C ALA A 82 6.22 -0.22 1.40
N ALA A 83 5.35 0.77 1.26
CA ALA A 83 4.32 0.80 0.21
C ALA A 83 4.94 0.80 -1.20
N LEU A 84 5.85 1.73 -1.47
CA LEU A 84 6.50 1.85 -2.79
C LEU A 84 7.40 0.65 -3.11
N GLY A 85 8.01 0.07 -2.08
CA GLY A 85 8.85 -1.11 -2.19
C GLY A 85 8.07 -2.34 -2.60
N ALA A 86 6.90 -2.57 -2.00
CA ALA A 86 5.99 -3.64 -2.43
C ALA A 86 5.44 -3.36 -3.84
N TRP A 87 4.95 -2.13 -4.07
CA TRP A 87 4.31 -1.72 -5.32
C TRP A 87 5.24 -1.77 -6.54
N ARG A 88 6.54 -1.41 -6.40
CA ARG A 88 7.47 -1.38 -7.55
C ARG A 88 7.62 -2.73 -8.27
N MET A 89 7.25 -3.82 -7.62
CA MET A 89 7.40 -5.17 -8.18
C MET A 89 6.48 -5.40 -9.38
N THR A 90 5.32 -4.72 -9.41
CA THR A 90 4.33 -4.82 -10.49
C THR A 90 3.96 -3.47 -11.08
N GLN A 91 4.03 -2.41 -10.28
CA GLN A 91 3.56 -1.05 -10.58
C GLN A 91 2.10 -1.05 -11.10
N GLY A 92 1.26 -1.91 -10.52
CA GLY A 92 -0.16 -2.01 -10.88
C GLY A 92 -0.94 -0.76 -10.45
N ILE A 93 -1.60 -0.12 -11.41
CA ILE A 93 -2.49 1.03 -11.23
C ILE A 93 -3.90 0.58 -11.55
N TYR A 94 -4.76 0.53 -10.54
CA TYR A 94 -6.12 -0.02 -10.62
C TYR A 94 -7.13 1.11 -10.71
N ARG A 95 -7.95 1.07 -11.78
CA ARG A 95 -9.02 2.01 -12.04
C ARG A 95 -10.35 1.26 -12.06
N PHE A 96 -11.22 1.57 -11.12
CA PHE A 96 -12.53 0.95 -11.05
C PHE A 96 -13.48 1.61 -12.04
N GLN A 97 -14.31 0.81 -12.73
CA GLN A 97 -15.35 1.34 -13.58
C GLN A 97 -16.32 2.21 -12.73
N PRO A 98 -16.75 3.39 -13.21
CA PRO A 98 -17.52 4.34 -12.40
C PRO A 98 -18.79 3.75 -11.76
N GLY A 99 -19.51 2.88 -12.48
CA GLY A 99 -20.69 2.21 -11.94
C GLY A 99 -20.39 1.23 -10.80
N LEU A 100 -19.25 0.51 -10.89
CA LEU A 100 -18.79 -0.38 -9.83
C LEU A 100 -18.32 0.43 -8.61
N LEU A 101 -17.54 1.49 -8.83
CA LEU A 101 -17.10 2.39 -7.76
C LEU A 101 -18.29 2.99 -7.01
N ALA A 102 -19.28 3.52 -7.73
CA ALA A 102 -20.48 4.10 -7.12
C ALA A 102 -21.27 3.05 -6.30
N SER A 103 -21.37 1.82 -6.80
CA SER A 103 -22.02 0.72 -6.06
C SER A 103 -21.28 0.40 -4.75
N LEU A 104 -19.95 0.37 -4.78
CA LEU A 104 -19.12 0.07 -3.61
C LEU A 104 -19.13 1.23 -2.58
N GLN A 105 -19.25 2.48 -3.04
CA GLN A 105 -19.42 3.64 -2.16
C GLN A 105 -20.75 3.63 -1.41
N GLN A 106 -21.85 3.22 -2.07
CA GLN A 106 -23.19 3.27 -1.49
C GLN A 106 -23.47 2.12 -0.51
N ALA A 107 -22.84 0.96 -0.72
CA ALA A 107 -23.07 -0.22 0.10
C ALA A 107 -21.75 -0.93 0.48
N PRO A 108 -20.98 -0.40 1.45
CA PRO A 108 -19.82 -1.10 2.03
C PRO A 108 -20.19 -2.38 2.81
N ALA A 109 -21.43 -2.86 2.72
CA ALA A 109 -21.98 -3.96 3.53
C ALA A 109 -21.27 -5.32 3.36
N SER A 110 -20.26 -5.41 2.48
CA SER A 110 -19.44 -6.60 2.26
C SER A 110 -18.27 -6.75 3.24
N LEU A 111 -18.10 -5.85 4.22
CA LEU A 111 -16.97 -5.91 5.15
C LEU A 111 -17.15 -6.87 6.34
N GLU A 112 -18.30 -7.53 6.49
CA GLU A 112 -18.51 -8.57 7.51
C GLU A 112 -17.78 -9.90 7.20
N VAL A 113 -16.91 -9.89 6.18
CA VAL A 113 -16.02 -11.01 5.85
C VAL A 113 -14.79 -11.03 6.75
N SER A 114 -14.12 -12.18 6.78
CA SER A 114 -12.86 -12.32 7.50
C SER A 114 -11.76 -11.41 6.93
N CYS A 115 -10.93 -10.85 7.81
CA CYS A 115 -9.71 -10.13 7.43
C CYS A 115 -8.78 -10.96 6.53
N GLU A 116 -8.80 -12.29 6.65
CA GLU A 116 -8.01 -13.20 5.83
C GLU A 116 -8.32 -13.08 4.33
N ALA A 117 -9.50 -12.58 3.95
CA ALA A 117 -9.86 -12.35 2.56
C ALA A 117 -8.83 -11.44 1.85
N LEU A 118 -8.25 -10.47 2.56
CA LEU A 118 -7.24 -9.56 1.99
C LEU A 118 -5.89 -10.23 1.72
N PHE A 119 -5.59 -11.38 2.32
CA PHE A 119 -4.32 -12.10 2.10
C PHE A 119 -4.20 -12.69 0.69
N THR A 120 -5.26 -12.58 -0.11
CA THR A 120 -5.31 -12.95 -1.52
C THR A 120 -5.20 -11.76 -2.47
N LEU A 121 -4.80 -10.59 -1.97
CA LEU A 121 -4.44 -9.41 -2.78
C LEU A 121 -3.59 -9.84 -4.00
N PRO A 122 -3.94 -9.40 -5.22
CA PRO A 122 -3.36 -9.96 -6.44
C PRO A 122 -1.86 -9.65 -6.60
N GLU A 123 -1.40 -8.56 -5.99
CA GLU A 123 -0.02 -8.09 -6.02
C GLU A 123 0.39 -7.65 -4.61
N TRP A 124 1.68 -7.73 -4.29
CA TRP A 124 2.20 -7.36 -2.97
C TRP A 124 1.94 -5.92 -2.58
N GLY A 125 1.88 -5.04 -3.57
CA GLY A 125 1.44 -3.66 -3.41
C GLY A 125 0.67 -3.22 -4.63
N VAL A 126 -0.48 -2.58 -4.41
CA VAL A 126 -1.34 -2.02 -5.46
C VAL A 126 -1.44 -0.51 -5.28
N TYR A 127 -1.72 0.22 -6.35
CA TYR A 127 -2.17 1.61 -6.29
C TYR A 127 -3.56 1.70 -6.90
N ILE A 128 -4.54 2.19 -6.14
CA ILE A 128 -5.91 2.38 -6.62
C ILE A 128 -6.13 3.87 -6.83
N GLU A 129 -6.53 4.27 -8.04
CA GLU A 129 -6.99 5.64 -8.28
C GLU A 129 -8.37 5.84 -7.64
N THR A 130 -8.49 6.86 -6.81
CA THR A 130 -9.72 7.16 -6.06
C THR A 130 -9.98 8.66 -5.91
N PRO A 131 -9.83 9.50 -6.96
CA PRO A 131 -10.02 10.94 -6.83
C PRO A 131 -11.46 11.36 -6.48
N GLU A 132 -12.42 10.45 -6.65
CA GLU A 132 -13.83 10.68 -6.37
C GLU A 132 -14.21 10.50 -4.88
N LEU A 133 -13.30 9.96 -4.05
CA LEU A 133 -13.64 9.62 -2.66
C LEU A 133 -13.54 10.81 -1.71
N ASP A 134 -12.58 11.70 -1.91
CA ASP A 134 -12.38 12.87 -1.06
C ASP A 134 -11.59 13.96 -1.79
N GLN A 135 -11.82 15.23 -1.42
CA GLN A 135 -11.17 16.35 -2.10
C GLN A 135 -9.65 16.35 -1.82
N GLY A 136 -8.86 16.37 -2.88
CA GLY A 136 -7.39 16.40 -2.79
C GLY A 136 -6.75 15.02 -2.62
N LEU A 137 -7.53 13.94 -2.54
CA LEU A 137 -7.07 12.57 -2.68
C LEU A 137 -6.93 12.23 -4.17
N HIS A 138 -5.84 11.55 -4.55
CA HIS A 138 -5.60 11.07 -5.92
C HIS A 138 -5.72 9.55 -6.01
N GLY A 139 -5.34 8.87 -4.94
CA GLY A 139 -5.33 7.42 -4.88
C GLY A 139 -4.72 6.91 -3.58
N VAL A 140 -4.64 5.59 -3.46
CA VAL A 140 -4.10 4.93 -2.26
C VAL A 140 -3.19 3.78 -2.67
N TRP A 141 -1.98 3.74 -2.14
CA TRP A 141 -1.20 2.51 -2.13
C TRP A 141 -1.66 1.60 -1.00
N ALA A 142 -1.80 0.32 -1.27
CA ALA A 142 -2.11 -0.69 -0.26
C ALA A 142 -1.12 -1.85 -0.34
N HIS A 143 -0.64 -2.30 0.83
CA HIS A 143 0.16 -3.51 0.97
C HIS A 143 -0.11 -4.18 2.32
N LEU A 144 0.27 -5.45 2.43
CA LEU A 144 0.13 -6.22 3.66
C LEU A 144 1.44 -6.29 4.44
N GLU A 145 1.32 -6.38 5.76
CA GLU A 145 2.41 -6.51 6.71
C GLU A 145 2.23 -7.75 7.59
N HIS A 146 3.33 -8.48 7.79
CA HIS A 146 3.44 -9.49 8.84
C HIS A 146 4.63 -9.09 9.72
N ASP A 147 4.33 -8.49 10.88
CA ASP A 147 5.37 -8.09 11.82
C ASP A 147 5.96 -9.34 12.48
N ILE A 148 7.21 -9.63 12.13
CA ILE A 148 7.94 -10.79 12.63
C ILE A 148 8.26 -10.72 14.13
N ASN A 149 8.13 -9.55 14.77
CA ASN A 149 8.49 -9.38 16.18
C ASN A 149 7.35 -9.81 17.12
N ASN A 150 6.10 -9.57 16.73
CA ASN A 150 4.92 -9.84 17.56
C ASN A 150 3.84 -10.68 16.85
N GLY A 151 4.00 -10.97 15.55
CA GLY A 151 3.04 -11.72 14.74
C GLY A 151 1.85 -10.89 14.25
N ALA A 152 1.86 -9.57 14.42
CA ALA A 152 0.78 -8.70 13.98
C ALA A 152 0.61 -8.76 12.45
N LEU A 153 -0.64 -8.78 12.02
CA LEU A 153 -1.03 -8.78 10.61
C LEU A 153 -1.74 -7.47 10.35
N GLU A 154 -1.28 -6.71 9.36
CA GLU A 154 -1.84 -5.38 9.11
C GLU A 154 -2.04 -5.14 7.61
N LEU A 155 -3.09 -4.39 7.29
CA LEU A 155 -3.19 -3.67 6.02
C LEU A 155 -2.56 -2.30 6.24
N ARG A 156 -1.58 -1.96 5.41
CA ARG A 156 -0.91 -0.68 5.43
C ARG A 156 -1.26 0.10 4.18
N LEU A 157 -1.78 1.30 4.39
CA LEU A 157 -2.19 2.23 3.36
C LEU A 157 -1.25 3.43 3.35
N LEU A 158 -1.06 4.00 2.16
CA LEU A 158 -0.41 5.29 1.96
C LEU A 158 -1.30 6.11 1.04
N LEU A 159 -1.93 7.15 1.58
CA LEU A 159 -2.83 8.03 0.85
C LEU A 159 -1.99 8.99 0.00
N ASP A 160 -2.30 9.12 -1.29
CA ASP A 160 -1.70 10.09 -2.22
C ASP A 160 -2.54 11.36 -2.25
N GLU A 161 -2.08 12.40 -1.57
CA GLU A 161 -2.84 13.62 -1.37
C GLU A 161 -2.13 14.83 -1.98
N ASP A 162 -2.85 15.94 -2.14
CA ASP A 162 -2.26 17.23 -2.54
C ASP A 162 -1.20 17.71 -1.55
N THR A 163 -1.40 17.44 -0.25
CA THR A 163 -0.55 17.88 0.85
C THR A 163 0.65 16.95 1.09
N GLY A 164 0.64 15.74 0.55
CA GLY A 164 1.72 14.77 0.75
C GLY A 164 1.24 13.33 0.76
N LEU A 165 2.02 12.48 1.42
CA LEU A 165 1.74 11.06 1.56
C LEU A 165 1.44 10.75 3.03
N THR A 166 0.23 10.28 3.30
CA THR A 166 -0.26 10.03 4.67
C THR A 166 -0.38 8.54 4.92
N PRO A 167 0.38 7.95 5.87
CA PRO A 167 0.26 6.54 6.19
C PRO A 167 -0.96 6.29 7.07
N LEU A 168 -1.63 5.16 6.83
CA LEU A 168 -2.72 4.66 7.66
C LEU A 168 -2.53 3.15 7.88
N VAL A 169 -2.79 2.68 9.09
CA VAL A 169 -2.60 1.27 9.48
C VAL A 169 -3.93 0.71 9.93
N VAL A 170 -4.23 -0.50 9.48
CA VAL A 170 -5.46 -1.23 9.81
C VAL A 170 -5.04 -2.59 10.37
N ASP A 171 -5.38 -2.85 11.63
CA ASP A 171 -5.10 -4.13 12.30
C ASP A 171 -5.99 -5.23 11.71
N LEU A 172 -5.38 -6.28 11.16
CA LEU A 172 -6.05 -7.46 10.60
C LEU A 172 -6.06 -8.64 11.57
N GLY A 173 -5.55 -8.47 12.80
CA GLY A 173 -5.61 -9.46 13.88
C GLY A 173 -7.01 -9.63 14.49
N VAL A 174 -7.98 -8.81 14.06
CA VAL A 174 -9.39 -8.90 14.46
C VAL A 174 -10.23 -9.75 13.48
N PRO A 175 -11.40 -10.28 13.89
CA PRO A 175 -12.12 -11.27 13.10
C PRO A 175 -12.64 -10.81 11.74
N THR A 176 -13.10 -9.56 11.60
CA THR A 176 -13.77 -9.07 10.38
C THR A 176 -13.20 -7.75 9.90
N LEU A 177 -13.30 -7.50 8.59
CA LEU A 177 -12.87 -6.23 8.01
C LEU A 177 -13.67 -5.04 8.54
N ALA A 178 -14.95 -5.23 8.86
CA ALA A 178 -15.77 -4.21 9.50
C ALA A 178 -15.17 -3.78 10.85
N ALA A 179 -14.78 -4.73 11.69
CA ALA A 179 -14.13 -4.44 12.98
C ALA A 179 -12.75 -3.80 12.80
N ALA A 180 -11.97 -4.27 11.81
CA ALA A 180 -10.64 -3.71 11.50
C ALA A 180 -10.73 -2.25 11.05
N VAL A 181 -11.65 -1.94 10.14
CA VAL A 181 -11.91 -0.59 9.65
C VAL A 181 -12.39 0.31 10.78
N GLN A 182 -13.35 -0.17 11.59
CA GLN A 182 -13.86 0.59 12.73
C GLN A 182 -12.75 0.92 13.74
N GLY A 183 -11.90 -0.06 14.09
CA GLY A 183 -10.77 0.17 15.00
C GLY A 183 -9.76 1.18 14.49
N ALA A 184 -9.48 1.19 13.17
CA ALA A 184 -8.59 2.17 12.57
C ALA A 184 -9.20 3.59 12.55
N ILE A 185 -10.52 3.72 12.37
CA ILE A 185 -11.22 5.00 12.46
C ILE A 185 -11.17 5.53 13.91
N GLU A 186 -11.49 4.68 14.89
CA GLU A 186 -11.44 5.05 16.31
C GLU A 186 -10.03 5.45 16.76
N GLU A 187 -8.99 4.76 16.27
CA GLU A 187 -7.61 5.14 16.54
C GLU A 187 -7.26 6.50 15.94
N SER A 188 -7.69 6.78 14.70
CA SER A 188 -7.49 8.09 14.07
C SER A 188 -8.20 9.21 14.83
N GLU A 189 -9.43 8.97 15.30
CA GLU A 189 -10.16 9.91 16.17
C GLU A 189 -9.44 10.14 17.50
N ARG A 190 -8.92 9.06 18.12
CA ARG A 190 -8.17 9.13 19.38
C ARG A 190 -6.86 9.92 19.21
N GLU A 191 -6.12 9.68 18.13
CA GLU A 191 -4.91 10.44 17.81
C GLU A 191 -5.22 11.92 17.55
N SER A 192 -6.32 12.21 16.85
CA SER A 192 -6.79 13.58 16.63
C SER A 192 -7.09 14.31 17.94
N GLN A 193 -7.71 13.62 18.91
CA GLN A 193 -8.02 14.19 20.24
C GLN A 193 -6.79 14.27 21.15
N ALA A 194 -5.86 13.33 21.03
CA ALA A 194 -4.65 13.25 21.83
C ALA A 194 -3.52 14.17 21.32
N ASN A 195 -3.64 14.69 20.09
CA ASN A 195 -2.65 15.55 19.47
C ASN A 195 -2.52 16.91 20.20
N GLN A 196 -1.71 16.91 21.25
CA GLN A 196 -1.17 18.08 21.95
C GLN A 196 0.18 18.53 21.38
N ALA A 197 0.63 17.99 20.24
CA ALA A 197 1.99 18.17 19.73
C ALA A 197 2.05 18.49 18.22
N GLY A 198 1.73 19.75 17.87
CA GLY A 198 2.30 20.40 16.68
C GLY A 198 1.54 20.29 15.36
N MET A 199 0.40 19.59 15.30
CA MET A 199 -0.60 19.75 14.23
C MET A 199 -1.72 20.69 14.71
N ASP A 200 -2.27 21.47 13.78
CA ASP A 200 -3.47 22.26 14.05
C ASP A 200 -4.64 21.31 14.36
N GLU A 201 -5.39 21.60 15.42
CA GLU A 201 -6.53 20.79 15.87
C GLU A 201 -7.57 20.60 14.75
N ALA A 202 -7.77 21.62 13.91
CA ALA A 202 -8.68 21.55 12.78
C ALA A 202 -8.17 20.62 11.67
N ASP A 203 -6.84 20.57 11.46
CA ASP A 203 -6.25 19.65 10.48
C ASP A 203 -6.26 18.20 10.99
N ALA A 204 -6.03 18.00 12.29
CA ALA A 204 -6.15 16.68 12.91
C ALA A 204 -7.58 16.14 12.82
N THR A 205 -8.57 16.98 13.16
CA THR A 205 -9.99 16.62 13.07
C THR A 205 -10.38 16.29 11.63
N ARG A 206 -9.94 17.11 10.67
CA ARG A 206 -10.19 16.86 9.24
C ARG A 206 -9.61 15.52 8.78
N GLY A 207 -8.42 15.15 9.27
CA GLY A 207 -7.78 13.86 8.95
C GLY A 207 -8.56 12.66 9.50
N ALA A 208 -9.09 12.76 10.72
CA ALA A 208 -9.95 11.72 11.30
C ALA A 208 -11.26 11.57 10.51
N GLU A 209 -11.93 12.69 10.20
CA GLU A 209 -13.15 12.68 9.39
C GLU A 209 -12.90 12.12 7.97
N GLN A 210 -11.76 12.45 7.38
CA GLN A 210 -11.36 11.90 6.08
C GLN A 210 -11.14 10.40 6.16
N THR A 211 -10.45 9.92 7.20
CA THR A 211 -10.24 8.48 7.45
C THR A 211 -11.59 7.76 7.53
N ALA A 212 -12.54 8.29 8.28
CA ALA A 212 -13.89 7.74 8.39
C ALA A 212 -14.66 7.69 7.06
N ARG A 213 -14.44 8.66 6.16
CA ARG A 213 -15.05 8.67 4.81
C ARG A 213 -14.37 7.71 3.83
N VAL A 214 -13.04 7.69 3.81
CA VAL A 214 -12.24 7.02 2.77
C VAL A 214 -12.03 5.55 3.08
N LEU A 215 -11.70 5.20 4.33
CA LEU A 215 -11.24 3.86 4.68
C LEU A 215 -12.27 2.75 4.39
N PRO A 216 -13.57 2.89 4.71
CA PRO A 216 -14.54 1.84 4.42
C PRO A 216 -14.63 1.52 2.92
N VAL A 217 -14.55 2.55 2.07
CA VAL A 217 -14.61 2.37 0.62
C VAL A 217 -13.32 1.73 0.10
N VAL A 218 -12.15 2.18 0.57
CA VAL A 218 -10.87 1.56 0.19
C VAL A 218 -10.82 0.08 0.59
N ALA A 219 -11.30 -0.27 1.79
CA ALA A 219 -11.40 -1.67 2.23
C ALA A 219 -12.31 -2.49 1.29
N ALA A 220 -13.46 -1.95 0.89
CA ALA A 220 -14.36 -2.61 -0.04
C ALA A 220 -13.76 -2.79 -1.45
N LEU A 221 -13.00 -1.78 -1.93
CA LEU A 221 -12.27 -1.87 -3.20
C LEU A 221 -11.20 -2.96 -3.14
N LEU A 222 -10.39 -3.01 -2.07
CA LEU A 222 -9.36 -4.03 -1.89
C LEU A 222 -9.97 -5.43 -1.78
N LEU A 223 -11.08 -5.56 -1.04
CA LEU A 223 -11.83 -6.82 -0.97
C LEU A 223 -12.34 -7.26 -2.34
N HIS A 224 -12.83 -6.31 -3.17
CA HIS A 224 -13.22 -6.61 -4.54
C HIS A 224 -12.03 -7.11 -5.36
N LEU A 225 -10.83 -6.54 -5.24
CA LEU A 225 -9.63 -7.03 -5.92
C LEU A 225 -9.25 -8.47 -5.49
N CYS A 226 -9.62 -8.88 -4.28
CA CYS A 226 -9.38 -10.22 -3.75
C CYS A 226 -10.45 -11.24 -4.19
N SER A 227 -11.56 -10.77 -4.78
CA SER A 227 -12.67 -11.65 -5.13
C SER A 227 -12.36 -12.57 -6.32
N ALA A 228 -12.88 -13.80 -6.28
CA ALA A 228 -12.68 -14.77 -7.35
C ALA A 228 -13.33 -14.34 -8.68
N ASP A 229 -14.45 -13.62 -8.58
CA ASP A 229 -15.24 -13.08 -9.70
C ASP A 229 -14.79 -11.69 -10.16
N ALA A 230 -13.75 -11.12 -9.55
CA ALA A 230 -13.18 -9.84 -9.95
C ALA A 230 -12.74 -9.88 -11.42
N VAL A 231 -13.25 -8.94 -12.20
CA VAL A 231 -12.93 -8.79 -13.62
C VAL A 231 -11.82 -7.75 -13.77
N PHE A 232 -10.67 -8.20 -14.27
CA PHE A 232 -9.54 -7.33 -14.58
C PHE A 232 -9.34 -7.27 -16.09
N LEU A 233 -9.22 -6.07 -16.63
CA LEU A 233 -8.87 -5.84 -18.01
C LEU A 233 -7.52 -5.13 -18.09
N ARG A 234 -6.70 -5.54 -19.07
CA ARG A 234 -5.46 -4.88 -19.43
C ARG A 234 -5.51 -4.50 -20.89
N LYS A 235 -5.43 -3.20 -21.18
CA LYS A 235 -5.66 -2.66 -22.54
C LYS A 235 -6.99 -3.16 -23.11
N GLY A 236 -8.00 -3.25 -22.24
CA GLY A 236 -9.32 -3.71 -22.61
C GLY A 236 -9.55 -5.22 -22.74
N GLU A 237 -8.51 -6.05 -22.65
CA GLU A 237 -8.64 -7.51 -22.75
C GLU A 237 -8.60 -8.15 -21.36
N PRO A 238 -9.38 -9.23 -21.10
CA PRO A 238 -9.30 -9.98 -19.86
C PRO A 238 -7.88 -10.45 -19.54
N ALA A 239 -7.42 -10.15 -18.33
CA ALA A 239 -6.12 -10.58 -17.82
C ALA A 239 -6.20 -10.79 -16.30
N ARG A 240 -5.12 -11.27 -15.68
CA ARG A 240 -5.02 -11.44 -14.22
C ARG A 240 -3.75 -10.76 -13.71
N PRO A 241 -3.83 -9.83 -12.74
CA PRO A 241 -2.66 -9.33 -12.04
C PRO A 241 -1.99 -10.44 -11.21
N ALA A 242 -0.66 -10.36 -11.07
CA ALA A 242 0.12 -11.33 -10.32
C ALA A 242 1.49 -10.77 -9.96
N ASN A 243 2.01 -11.19 -8.80
CA ASN A 243 3.39 -10.93 -8.40
C ASN A 243 4.41 -11.54 -9.39
N PRO A 244 5.59 -10.91 -9.55
CA PRO A 244 6.64 -11.46 -10.39
C PRO A 244 7.17 -12.78 -9.84
N VAL A 245 7.46 -13.72 -10.73
CA VAL A 245 8.11 -14.99 -10.38
C VAL A 245 9.64 -14.89 -10.48
N PRO A 246 10.40 -15.56 -9.59
CA PRO A 246 11.86 -15.55 -9.66
C PRO A 246 12.38 -16.11 -10.98
N ARG A 247 13.38 -15.44 -11.57
CA ARG A 247 14.09 -15.90 -12.78
C ARG A 247 15.49 -16.39 -12.41
N LYS A 248 15.95 -17.47 -13.05
CA LYS A 248 17.31 -17.98 -12.85
C LYS A 248 18.35 -16.98 -13.36
N THR A 249 19.33 -16.68 -12.53
CA THR A 249 20.50 -15.86 -12.89
C THR A 249 21.79 -16.63 -12.58
N LYS A 250 22.95 -16.10 -13.01
CA LYS A 250 24.26 -16.65 -12.64
C LYS A 250 24.52 -16.65 -11.12
N GLN A 251 23.80 -15.82 -10.37
CA GLN A 251 23.94 -15.67 -8.91
C GLN A 251 22.72 -16.24 -8.16
N GLY A 252 21.99 -17.18 -8.75
CA GLY A 252 20.79 -17.80 -8.17
C GLY A 252 19.47 -17.22 -8.71
N ALA A 253 18.34 -17.69 -8.20
CA ALA A 253 17.02 -17.17 -8.55
C ALA A 253 16.82 -15.76 -7.99
N ARG A 254 16.31 -14.84 -8.81
CA ARG A 254 16.07 -13.44 -8.41
C ARG A 254 14.75 -12.91 -8.94
N LEU A 255 14.12 -12.03 -8.16
CA LEU A 255 12.99 -11.23 -8.60
C LEU A 255 13.49 -9.98 -9.35
N PHE A 256 12.66 -9.49 -10.26
CA PHE A 256 12.93 -8.26 -11.00
C PHE A 256 11.70 -7.37 -10.89
N PRO A 257 11.87 -6.07 -10.57
CA PRO A 257 10.74 -5.14 -10.52
C PRO A 257 10.18 -4.90 -11.92
N ALA A 258 8.96 -4.37 -11.99
CA ALA A 258 8.35 -3.95 -13.24
C ALA A 258 9.18 -2.85 -13.91
N ALA A 259 9.21 -2.86 -15.25
CA ALA A 259 9.93 -1.85 -16.05
C ALA A 259 9.16 -0.53 -16.19
N GLY A 260 7.87 -0.53 -15.83
CA GLY A 260 6.95 0.59 -15.97
C GLY A 260 5.55 0.20 -15.47
N PRO A 261 4.66 1.19 -15.33
CA PRO A 261 3.34 0.98 -14.77
C PRO A 261 2.51 0.01 -15.61
N THR A 262 1.67 -0.77 -14.93
CA THR A 262 0.65 -1.60 -15.56
C THR A 262 -0.72 -1.05 -15.21
N ASP A 263 -1.43 -0.54 -16.21
CA ASP A 263 -2.80 -0.08 -16.06
C ASP A 263 -3.77 -1.26 -16.04
N TRP A 264 -4.58 -1.33 -14.99
CA TRP A 264 -5.66 -2.29 -14.77
C TRP A 264 -7.00 -1.56 -14.72
N GLU A 265 -7.94 -1.98 -15.55
CA GLU A 265 -9.35 -1.61 -15.42
C GLU A 265 -10.05 -2.71 -14.62
N VAL A 266 -10.87 -2.33 -13.64
CA VAL A 266 -11.57 -3.26 -12.74
C VAL A 266 -13.08 -3.12 -12.92
N GLY A 267 -13.74 -4.24 -13.20
CA GLY A 267 -15.16 -4.32 -13.52
C GLY A 267 -15.43 -4.65 -14.98
N ALA A 268 -16.61 -5.21 -15.26
CA ALA A 268 -17.05 -5.47 -16.62
C ALA A 268 -17.33 -4.15 -17.36
N ARG A 269 -17.08 -4.12 -18.67
CA ARG A 269 -17.59 -3.03 -19.50
C ARG A 269 -19.10 -3.21 -19.64
N GLY A 270 -19.87 -2.23 -19.17
CA GLY A 270 -21.30 -2.13 -19.44
C GLY A 270 -21.58 -1.86 -20.91
#